data_AF-A0A9N9CY12-F1
#
_entry.id   AF-A0A9N9CY12-F1
#
_cell.length_a   1.000
_cell.length_b   1.000
_cell.length_c   1.000
_cell.angle_alpha   90.00
_cell.angle_beta   90.00
_cell.angle_gamma   90.00
#
_symmetry.space_group_name_H-M   'P 1'
#
loop_
_entity.id
_entity.type
_entity.pdbx_description
1 polymer ?
#
loop_
_entity_poly.entity_id
_entity_poly.type
_entity_poly.pdbx_seq_one_letter_code
_entity_poly.pdbx_strand_id
1 'polypeptide(L)'
;MTQTFPNCSSIEVIQLIINDIPPLINGKAWVKALAFTPTEIKFTYQVQPNSRILEAVDPEKLLIADFRNLYFEDQQHSSTYITKILTEGILINEKRYNYLGQSNNQMKQHKCLLLQAEHQEIQQFLNKFGDWSSFTSVSKLSKRIGLLFSTGEKVFDLPSENYKVIDDVERNGLCFTDGCGLASKAIIIEVVKKMNLKFREKRYPSVIQIRYQGFKGILLYEKDLRGMTCHFRKSMHKFTCNGPNDFYVVDYSKPYTFGRLNTQIVMLLSSLGVPDDAFLHKQVQYFSRLDSMFTELSIALEDILNAENVALACDLIENGFTEKVLQYVNKLYKHEMGTSLKVKKGRLGAVESEKLRILVKDSRIAFVASDPTNKLQKNQCFFRPTIRNQPKTIVGPIFCVRNPCYHPGDILVLQAVNLPECEQIVDVLLFSVNGEVPTAHRSAGGDLDGDKFFVCWDPELMPRETVESYDYPGHEEIACQNIERTDLIRNFASYSNVGIAQCVELFMKWADAKGPRCEECVQINEFFSHAVDGQPVKIPDFLALPPEVDIQVRKDRIWNKLVTIAEERRASKLANKTNLAIQAEDPQKKMNN
;
A
#
# COMPACT_ATOMS: atom_id res chain seq x y z
N MET A 1 9.39 -17.19 22.31
CA MET A 1 8.98 -17.01 23.72
C MET A 1 8.24 -15.69 23.86
N THR A 2 7.34 -15.58 24.82
CA THR A 2 6.52 -14.39 25.07
C THR A 2 6.50 -14.14 26.58
N GLN A 3 6.69 -12.90 27.00
CA GLN A 3 6.56 -12.49 28.40
C GLN A 3 5.63 -11.28 28.48
N THR A 4 4.80 -11.20 29.50
CA THR A 4 3.81 -10.12 29.68
C THR A 4 4.06 -9.41 31.00
N PHE A 5 3.91 -8.09 30.98
CA PHE A 5 4.08 -7.20 32.13
C PHE A 5 2.83 -6.34 32.29
N PRO A 6 2.51 -5.87 33.51
CA PRO A 6 1.40 -4.95 33.71
C PRO A 6 1.68 -3.59 33.04
N ASN A 7 0.61 -2.91 32.61
CA ASN A 7 0.65 -1.53 32.12
C ASN A 7 -0.50 -0.71 32.72
N CYS A 8 -0.28 0.59 32.85
CA CYS A 8 -1.33 1.56 33.15
C CYS A 8 -0.89 2.99 32.78
N SER A 9 -1.84 3.92 32.74
CA SER A 9 -1.59 5.32 32.35
C SER A 9 -0.69 6.10 33.33
N SER A 10 -0.57 5.65 34.58
CA SER A 10 0.26 6.29 35.61
C SER A 10 1.72 5.86 35.59
N ILE A 11 2.11 4.88 34.77
CA ILE A 11 3.51 4.46 34.68
C ILE A 11 4.36 5.62 34.15
N GLU A 12 5.40 5.96 34.91
CA GLU A 12 6.33 7.03 34.54
C GLU A 12 7.54 6.50 33.77
N VAL A 13 8.03 5.33 34.17
CA VAL A 13 9.23 4.70 33.61
C VAL A 13 8.94 3.22 33.39
N ILE A 14 9.36 2.69 32.25
CA ILE A 14 9.25 1.26 31.94
C ILE A 14 10.60 0.60 32.17
N GLN A 15 10.62 -0.29 33.15
CA GLN A 15 11.78 -1.13 33.46
C GLN A 15 11.35 -2.60 33.49
N LEU A 16 11.87 -3.38 32.55
CA LEU A 16 11.49 -4.78 32.34
C LEU A 16 12.70 -5.69 32.57
N ILE A 17 12.47 -6.80 33.28
CA ILE A 17 13.42 -7.89 33.40
C ILE A 17 12.90 -9.03 32.52
N ILE A 18 13.68 -9.38 31.50
CA ILE A 18 13.30 -10.36 30.48
C ILE A 18 14.22 -11.56 30.59
N ASN A 19 13.61 -12.74 30.70
CA ASN A 19 14.33 -14.02 30.69
C ASN A 19 14.69 -14.35 29.23
N ASP A 20 15.96 -14.11 28.89
CA ASP A 20 16.46 -14.02 27.52
C ASP A 20 16.99 -15.35 26.99
N ILE A 21 16.42 -15.84 25.88
CA ILE A 21 17.10 -16.74 24.96
C ILE A 21 16.75 -16.22 23.54
N PRO A 22 17.70 -15.59 22.84
CA PRO A 22 17.50 -15.18 21.46
C PRO A 22 17.14 -16.40 20.61
N PRO A 23 16.16 -16.29 19.70
CA PRO A 23 15.86 -17.37 18.77
C PRO A 23 17.07 -17.67 17.87
N LEU A 24 17.29 -18.95 17.53
CA LEU A 24 18.35 -19.38 16.62
C LEU A 24 18.33 -18.56 15.31
N ILE A 25 19.47 -17.97 14.96
CA ILE A 25 19.62 -17.05 13.83
C ILE A 25 19.69 -17.85 12.53
N ASN A 26 18.55 -18.11 11.89
CA ASN A 26 18.48 -18.70 10.53
C ASN A 26 18.55 -17.60 9.44
N GLY A 27 19.61 -16.77 9.46
CA GLY A 27 19.84 -15.73 8.45
C GLY A 27 18.78 -14.60 8.42
N LYS A 28 17.99 -14.44 9.48
CA LYS A 28 16.97 -13.41 9.63
C LYS A 28 17.29 -12.53 10.83
N ALA A 29 17.18 -11.20 10.66
CA ALA A 29 17.32 -10.25 11.76
C ALA A 29 16.09 -10.32 12.68
N TRP A 30 16.28 -10.85 13.88
CA TRP A 30 15.29 -10.84 14.95
C TRP A 30 15.48 -9.58 15.78
N VAL A 31 14.40 -8.83 15.95
CA VAL A 31 14.39 -7.60 16.76
C VAL A 31 13.44 -7.78 17.93
N LYS A 32 13.84 -7.28 19.10
CA LYS A 32 12.98 -7.22 20.29
C LYS A 32 11.75 -6.37 20.00
N ALA A 33 10.59 -6.76 20.50
CA ALA A 33 9.36 -6.00 20.31
C ALA A 33 8.50 -5.98 21.58
N LEU A 34 8.01 -4.79 21.94
CA LEU A 34 7.03 -4.57 22.99
C LEU A 34 5.72 -4.12 22.34
N ALA A 35 4.65 -4.87 22.57
CA ALA A 35 3.30 -4.49 22.20
C ALA A 35 2.56 -3.94 23.42
N PHE A 36 2.05 -2.72 23.30
CA PHE A 36 1.41 -1.98 24.38
C PHE A 36 -0.11 -2.06 24.26
N THR A 37 -0.76 -2.37 25.37
CA THR A 37 -2.20 -2.20 25.58
C THR A 37 -2.42 -1.40 26.86
N PRO A 38 -3.66 -0.97 27.18
CA PRO A 38 -3.93 -0.21 28.40
C PRO A 38 -3.57 -0.95 29.69
N THR A 39 -3.55 -2.28 29.67
CA THR A 39 -3.40 -3.13 30.85
C THR A 39 -2.13 -3.97 30.85
N GLU A 40 -1.52 -4.19 29.68
CA GLU A 40 -0.34 -5.05 29.54
C GLU A 40 0.69 -4.53 28.53
N ILE A 41 1.96 -4.85 28.79
CA ILE A 41 3.07 -4.75 27.84
C ILE A 41 3.53 -6.18 27.53
N LYS A 42 3.46 -6.57 26.26
CA LYS A 42 3.80 -7.90 25.80
C LYS A 42 5.12 -7.90 25.05
N PHE A 43 6.10 -8.61 25.56
CA PHE A 43 7.39 -8.83 24.92
C PHE A 43 7.38 -10.03 23.97
N THR A 44 7.96 -9.82 22.79
CA THR A 44 8.16 -10.83 21.74
C THR A 44 9.44 -10.55 20.94
N TYR A 45 9.88 -11.53 20.15
CA TYR A 45 10.84 -11.32 19.07
C TYR A 45 10.11 -11.31 17.72
N GLN A 46 10.44 -10.35 16.86
CA GLN A 46 9.85 -10.22 15.54
C GLN A 46 10.94 -10.22 14.47
N VAL A 47 10.77 -11.05 13.44
CA VAL A 47 11.57 -10.96 12.23
C VAL A 47 11.25 -9.64 11.54
N GLN A 48 12.27 -8.85 11.26
CA GLN A 48 12.12 -7.65 10.45
C GLN A 48 12.65 -7.86 9.04
N PRO A 49 11.97 -7.30 8.01
CA PRO A 49 12.51 -7.29 6.67
C PRO A 49 13.66 -6.26 6.58
N ASN A 50 14.55 -6.42 5.61
CA ASN A 50 15.73 -5.55 5.48
C ASN A 50 15.34 -4.07 5.25
N SER A 51 16.16 -3.18 5.79
CA SER A 51 16.10 -1.73 5.60
C SER A 51 17.48 -1.13 5.88
N ARG A 52 17.73 0.12 5.48
CA ARG A 52 19.00 0.81 5.75
C ARG A 52 19.37 0.82 7.24
N ILE A 53 18.39 1.04 8.12
CA ILE A 53 18.61 1.05 9.56
C ILE A 53 18.98 -0.34 10.09
N LEU A 54 18.29 -1.39 9.63
CA LEU A 54 18.54 -2.76 10.09
C LEU A 54 19.87 -3.33 9.60
N GLU A 55 20.39 -2.83 8.48
CA GLU A 55 21.73 -3.21 7.98
C GLU A 55 22.85 -2.41 8.67
N ALA A 56 22.58 -1.17 9.09
CA ALA A 56 23.56 -0.30 9.71
C ALA A 56 23.71 -0.46 11.23
N VAL A 57 22.78 -1.17 11.87
CA VAL A 57 22.72 -1.34 13.33
C VAL A 57 22.57 -2.81 13.67
N ASP A 58 23.30 -3.25 14.70
CA ASP A 58 23.11 -4.55 15.31
C ASP A 58 21.64 -4.73 15.77
N PRO A 59 20.90 -5.74 15.24
CA PRO A 59 19.53 -6.02 15.62
C PRO A 59 19.30 -6.19 17.13
N GLU A 60 20.33 -6.62 17.88
CA GLU A 60 20.24 -6.71 19.35
C GLU A 60 20.13 -5.35 20.03
N LYS A 61 20.61 -4.27 19.41
CA LYS A 61 20.47 -2.91 19.96
C LYS A 61 19.12 -2.29 19.61
N LEU A 62 18.31 -2.95 18.80
CA LEU A 62 17.03 -2.42 18.36
C LEU A 62 15.86 -2.95 19.20
N LEU A 63 14.87 -2.08 19.36
CA LEU A 63 13.61 -2.40 20.03
C LEU A 63 12.46 -1.79 19.24
N ILE A 64 11.43 -2.58 18.95
CA ILE A 64 10.17 -2.11 18.37
C ILE A 64 9.20 -1.80 19.50
N ALA A 65 8.64 -0.61 19.49
CA ALA A 65 7.48 -0.27 20.32
C ALA A 65 6.22 -0.22 19.44
N ASP A 66 5.24 -1.07 19.75
CA ASP A 66 3.97 -1.20 19.03
C ASP A 66 2.81 -0.70 19.92
N PHE A 67 2.33 0.50 19.63
CA PHE A 67 1.25 1.17 20.35
C PHE A 67 -0.12 1.01 19.67
N ARG A 68 -0.24 0.15 18.66
CA ARG A 68 -1.46 0.00 17.85
C ARG A 68 -2.73 -0.23 18.68
N ASN A 69 -2.58 -1.00 19.75
CA ASN A 69 -3.68 -1.40 20.63
C ASN A 69 -3.69 -0.62 21.96
N LEU A 70 -2.88 0.42 22.10
CA LEU A 70 -2.88 1.28 23.28
C LEU A 70 -3.94 2.36 23.12
N TYR A 71 -4.96 2.31 23.98
CA TYR A 71 -6.03 3.30 24.03
C TYR A 71 -6.55 3.45 25.46
N PHE A 72 -6.18 4.54 26.12
CA PHE A 72 -6.80 4.95 27.40
C PHE A 72 -8.14 5.65 27.15
N GLU A 73 -8.77 6.21 28.18
CA GLU A 73 -10.11 6.82 28.12
C GLU A 73 -10.29 7.78 26.93
N ASP A 74 -9.26 8.57 26.61
CA ASP A 74 -9.19 9.35 25.37
C ASP A 74 -7.82 9.30 24.65
N GLN A 75 -7.79 9.87 23.45
CA GLN A 75 -6.60 9.94 22.60
C GLN A 75 -5.51 10.86 23.19
N GLN A 76 -5.88 11.92 23.90
CA GLN A 76 -4.92 12.88 24.46
C GLN A 76 -4.12 12.25 25.59
N HIS A 77 -4.77 11.45 26.46
CA HIS A 77 -4.12 10.64 27.48
C HIS A 77 -3.18 9.62 26.87
N SER A 78 -3.61 8.96 25.78
CA SER A 78 -2.77 8.00 25.05
C SER A 78 -1.53 8.67 24.44
N SER A 79 -1.69 9.82 23.79
CA SER A 79 -0.58 10.59 23.21
C SER A 79 0.39 11.10 24.28
N THR A 80 -0.13 11.59 25.41
CA THR A 80 0.67 12.06 26.54
C THR A 80 1.50 10.91 27.14
N TYR A 81 0.89 9.75 27.36
CA TYR A 81 1.59 8.56 27.82
C TYR A 81 2.70 8.14 26.85
N ILE A 82 2.40 8.01 25.55
CA ILE A 82 3.40 7.62 24.53
C ILE A 82 4.56 8.64 24.52
N THR A 83 4.24 9.92 24.56
CA THR A 83 5.24 10.99 24.60
C THR A 83 6.16 10.85 25.80
N LYS A 84 5.60 10.63 27.00
CA LYS A 84 6.36 10.45 28.24
C LYS A 84 7.29 9.24 28.15
N ILE A 85 6.74 8.07 27.82
CA ILE A 85 7.51 6.81 27.74
C ILE A 85 8.64 6.88 26.70
N LEU A 86 8.39 7.47 25.53
CA LEU A 86 9.41 7.59 24.48
C LEU A 86 10.44 8.69 24.76
N THR A 87 10.08 9.70 25.54
CA THR A 87 11.02 10.76 25.98
C THR A 87 11.98 10.24 27.04
N GLU A 88 11.48 9.48 28.02
CA GLU A 88 12.32 8.83 29.02
C GLU A 88 13.12 7.67 28.43
N GLY A 89 12.55 6.93 27.49
CA GLY A 89 13.11 5.68 26.98
C GLY A 89 12.72 4.48 27.83
N ILE A 90 12.99 3.29 27.29
CA ILE A 90 12.55 2.01 27.88
C ILE A 90 13.77 1.24 28.38
N LEU A 91 13.75 0.78 29.64
CA LEU A 91 14.81 -0.06 30.21
C LEU A 91 14.44 -1.54 30.10
N ILE A 92 15.32 -2.33 29.49
CA ILE A 92 15.23 -3.79 29.44
C ILE A 92 16.56 -4.36 29.91
N ASN A 93 16.55 -5.16 30.99
CA ASN A 93 17.77 -5.74 31.58
C ASN A 93 18.88 -4.68 31.74
N GLU A 94 18.53 -3.55 32.38
CA GLU A 94 19.39 -2.39 32.65
C GLU A 94 19.89 -1.60 31.42
N LYS A 95 19.52 -2.02 30.21
CA LYS A 95 19.85 -1.32 28.96
C LYS A 95 18.71 -0.38 28.57
N ARG A 96 19.00 0.91 28.40
CA ARG A 96 18.04 1.93 27.95
C ARG A 96 17.95 1.96 26.43
N TYR A 97 16.72 1.97 25.91
CA TYR A 97 16.40 2.11 24.49
C TYR A 97 15.66 3.44 24.29
N ASN A 98 16.19 4.30 23.42
CA ASN A 98 15.67 5.64 23.17
C ASN A 98 15.08 5.75 21.76
N TYR A 99 14.14 6.67 21.55
CA TYR A 99 13.42 6.82 20.29
C TYR A 99 14.36 7.11 19.10
N LEU A 100 14.29 6.28 18.06
CA LEU A 100 15.10 6.40 16.85
C LEU A 100 14.28 6.97 15.68
N GLY A 101 13.09 6.41 15.41
CA GLY A 101 12.21 6.87 14.34
C GLY A 101 11.26 5.80 13.79
N GLN A 102 10.60 6.10 12.67
CA GLN A 102 9.64 5.21 12.00
C GLN A 102 9.50 5.53 10.51
N SER A 103 9.17 4.53 9.71
CA SER A 103 8.67 4.71 8.34
C SER A 103 7.20 5.17 8.33
N ASN A 104 6.73 5.67 7.19
CA ASN A 104 5.31 6.03 7.01
C ASN A 104 4.35 4.85 7.29
N ASN A 105 4.74 3.63 6.96
CA ASN A 105 3.91 2.45 7.24
C ASN A 105 3.87 2.12 8.74
N GLN A 106 5.02 2.25 9.43
CA GLN A 106 5.09 2.09 10.88
C GLN A 106 4.28 3.19 11.60
N MET A 107 4.35 4.44 11.13
CA MET A 107 3.52 5.55 11.60
C MET A 107 2.02 5.22 11.53
N LYS A 108 1.53 4.78 10.36
CA LYS A 108 0.13 4.34 10.15
C LYS A 108 -0.28 3.22 11.08
N GLN A 109 0.67 2.39 11.52
CA GLN A 109 0.47 1.27 12.43
C GLN A 109 0.69 1.63 13.90
N HIS A 110 1.03 2.89 14.23
CA HIS A 110 1.47 3.34 15.55
C HIS A 110 2.64 2.52 16.11
N LYS A 111 3.65 2.28 15.26
CA LYS A 111 4.89 1.59 15.61
C LYS A 111 6.09 2.51 15.41
N CYS A 112 7.09 2.37 16.26
CA CYS A 112 8.39 3.00 16.07
C CYS A 112 9.53 2.06 16.47
N LEU A 113 10.74 2.42 16.05
CA LEU A 113 11.97 1.78 16.46
C LEU A 113 12.69 2.65 17.49
N LEU A 114 13.27 1.99 18.48
CA LEU A 114 14.13 2.53 19.50
C LEU A 114 15.51 1.88 19.37
N LEU A 115 16.54 2.61 19.78
CA LEU A 115 17.93 2.20 19.75
C LEU A 115 18.53 2.22 21.16
N GLN A 116 19.29 1.19 21.50
CA GLN A 116 20.13 1.16 22.69
C GLN A 116 21.36 2.08 22.49
N ALA A 117 21.13 3.38 22.63
CA ALA A 117 22.14 4.44 22.51
C ALA A 117 21.62 5.73 23.15
N GLU A 118 22.52 6.61 23.57
CA GLU A 118 22.18 7.93 24.09
C GLU A 118 21.65 8.86 22.98
N HIS A 119 20.90 9.90 23.35
CA HIS A 119 20.28 10.81 22.39
C HIS A 119 21.26 11.45 21.41
N GLN A 120 22.45 11.82 21.89
CA GLN A 120 23.51 12.41 21.06
C GLN A 120 24.09 11.40 20.07
N GLU A 121 24.28 10.15 20.50
CA GLU A 121 24.77 9.07 19.63
C GLU A 121 23.75 8.74 18.54
N ILE A 122 22.46 8.73 18.87
CA ILE A 122 21.38 8.57 17.88
C ILE A 122 21.44 9.70 16.85
N GLN A 123 21.61 10.94 17.28
CA GLN A 123 21.71 12.07 16.35
C GLN A 123 22.94 11.96 15.44
N GLN A 124 24.11 11.65 16.01
CA GLN A 124 25.33 11.41 15.24
C GLN A 124 25.16 10.26 14.25
N PHE A 125 24.47 9.19 14.63
CA PHE A 125 24.14 8.07 13.75
C PHE A 125 23.24 8.50 12.58
N LEU A 126 22.17 9.25 12.85
CA LEU A 126 21.28 9.77 11.79
C LEU A 126 22.01 10.73 10.85
N ASN A 127 22.93 11.55 11.37
CA ASN A 127 23.76 12.49 10.58
C ASN A 127 24.67 11.77 9.57
N LYS A 128 24.95 10.47 9.76
CA LYS A 128 25.68 9.66 8.75
C LYS A 128 24.86 9.46 7.47
N PHE A 129 23.53 9.57 7.54
CA PHE A 129 22.66 9.35 6.40
C PHE A 129 22.17 10.63 5.71
N GLY A 130 22.22 11.77 6.38
CA GLY A 130 21.69 13.00 5.80
C GLY A 130 21.97 14.23 6.64
N ASP A 131 21.88 15.38 5.97
CA ASP A 131 21.82 16.67 6.62
C ASP A 131 20.35 17.03 6.92
N TRP A 132 20.08 17.28 8.20
CA TRP A 132 18.74 17.54 8.72
C TRP A 132 18.54 19.03 9.07
N SER A 133 19.58 19.84 8.99
CA SER A 133 19.58 21.23 9.47
C SER A 133 18.66 22.15 8.68
N SER A 134 18.40 21.85 7.41
CA SER A 134 17.55 22.65 6.53
C SER A 134 16.05 22.46 6.77
N PHE A 135 15.64 21.51 7.62
CA PHE A 135 14.23 21.23 7.86
C PHE A 135 13.66 22.11 8.96
N THR A 136 12.60 22.84 8.62
CA THR A 136 11.84 23.70 9.54
C THR A 136 10.46 23.13 9.87
N SER A 137 10.11 21.93 9.41
CA SER A 137 8.83 21.27 9.73
C SER A 137 9.09 19.92 10.37
N VAL A 138 8.52 19.70 11.56
CA VAL A 138 8.65 18.44 12.33
C VAL A 138 8.11 17.27 11.52
N SER A 139 6.94 17.44 10.90
CA SER A 139 6.30 16.41 10.07
C SER A 139 7.16 16.08 8.84
N LYS A 140 7.70 17.09 8.16
CA LYS A 140 8.59 16.87 7.01
C LYS A 140 9.88 16.17 7.43
N LEU A 141 10.55 16.65 8.48
CA LEU A 141 11.76 16.01 9.00
C LEU A 141 11.50 14.55 9.38
N SER A 142 10.42 14.26 10.10
CA SER A 142 9.99 12.91 10.45
C SER A 142 9.77 12.03 9.20
N LYS A 143 9.05 12.54 8.18
CA LYS A 143 8.83 11.84 6.90
C LYS A 143 10.16 11.54 6.17
N ARG A 144 11.16 12.42 6.25
CA ARG A 144 12.47 12.26 5.57
C ARG A 144 13.38 11.27 6.29
N ILE A 145 13.52 11.40 7.61
CA ILE A 145 14.19 10.39 8.46
C ILE A 145 13.51 9.02 8.26
N GLY A 146 12.18 9.00 8.15
CA GLY A 146 11.38 7.80 7.91
C GLY A 146 11.74 7.02 6.63
N LEU A 147 12.38 7.66 5.64
CA LEU A 147 12.85 6.98 4.43
C LEU A 147 13.98 6.00 4.71
N LEU A 148 14.72 6.14 5.82
CA LEU A 148 15.76 5.19 6.23
C LEU A 148 15.19 3.85 6.70
N PHE A 149 13.96 3.86 7.21
CA PHE A 149 13.26 2.69 7.74
C PHE A 149 12.39 1.98 6.69
N SER A 150 12.40 2.47 5.45
CA SER A 150 11.67 1.83 4.37
C SER A 150 12.25 0.45 4.10
N THR A 151 11.36 -0.55 4.06
CA THR A 151 11.75 -1.91 3.68
C THR A 151 12.23 -1.94 2.23
N GLY A 152 13.34 -2.61 1.98
CA GLY A 152 13.91 -2.78 0.65
C GLY A 152 15.13 -3.69 0.68
N GLU A 153 15.57 -4.11 -0.50
CA GLU A 153 16.76 -4.95 -0.68
C GLU A 153 17.91 -4.10 -1.22
N LYS A 154 19.07 -4.12 -0.54
CA LYS A 154 20.30 -3.53 -1.06
C LYS A 154 20.78 -4.36 -2.25
N VAL A 155 20.94 -3.74 -3.40
CA VAL A 155 21.29 -4.44 -4.64
C VAL A 155 22.77 -4.28 -4.99
N PHE A 156 23.25 -3.03 -5.04
CA PHE A 156 24.64 -2.67 -5.30
C PHE A 156 24.92 -1.24 -4.80
N ASP A 157 26.17 -0.80 -4.90
CA ASP A 157 26.55 0.59 -4.65
C ASP A 157 26.59 1.34 -5.98
N LEU A 158 25.90 2.49 -6.09
CA LEU A 158 25.85 3.31 -7.30
C LEU A 158 26.79 4.53 -7.13
N PRO A 159 27.95 4.57 -7.80
CA PRO A 159 28.85 5.73 -7.72
C PRO A 159 28.23 7.01 -8.26
N SER A 160 28.74 8.17 -7.84
CA SER A 160 28.18 9.47 -8.24
C SER A 160 28.40 9.81 -9.72
N GLU A 161 29.45 9.26 -10.33
CA GLU A 161 29.71 9.32 -11.77
C GLU A 161 28.69 8.52 -12.61
N ASN A 162 27.96 7.59 -11.97
CA ASN A 162 27.01 6.70 -12.62
C ASN A 162 25.56 7.20 -12.52
N TYR A 163 25.34 8.43 -12.06
CA TYR A 163 24.03 9.07 -12.18
C TYR A 163 24.10 10.52 -12.60
N LYS A 164 22.97 11.02 -13.12
CA LYS A 164 22.76 12.44 -13.37
C LYS A 164 21.47 12.89 -12.70
N VAL A 165 21.42 14.13 -12.24
CA VAL A 165 20.17 14.79 -11.86
C VAL A 165 19.71 15.63 -13.04
N ILE A 166 18.51 15.37 -13.54
CA ILE A 166 17.88 16.05 -14.67
C ILE A 166 16.67 16.85 -14.19
N ASP A 167 16.32 17.90 -14.93
CA ASP A 167 15.18 18.78 -14.61
C ASP A 167 13.86 18.03 -14.65
N ASP A 168 12.86 18.45 -13.90
CA ASP A 168 11.50 17.95 -14.06
C ASP A 168 10.81 18.58 -15.28
N VAL A 169 9.80 17.88 -15.81
CA VAL A 169 8.88 18.48 -16.78
C VAL A 169 7.80 19.22 -16.00
N GLU A 170 7.88 20.54 -15.97
CA GLU A 170 6.94 21.39 -15.23
C GLU A 170 6.13 22.28 -16.18
N ARG A 171 4.85 22.46 -15.90
CA ARG A 171 4.00 23.48 -16.54
C ARG A 171 2.99 24.01 -15.54
N ASN A 172 2.71 25.31 -15.57
CA ASN A 172 1.74 25.96 -14.69
C ASN A 172 1.99 25.70 -13.19
N GLY A 173 3.26 25.58 -12.79
CA GLY A 173 3.64 25.25 -11.41
C GLY A 173 3.42 23.80 -10.98
N LEU A 174 3.02 22.91 -11.90
CA LEU A 174 2.79 21.49 -11.63
C LEU A 174 3.86 20.62 -12.30
N CYS A 175 4.30 19.59 -11.59
CA CYS A 175 5.34 18.66 -12.04
C CYS A 175 4.73 17.39 -12.68
N PHE A 176 5.02 17.15 -13.95
CA PHE A 176 4.54 16.00 -14.73
C PHE A 176 5.42 14.75 -14.58
N THR A 177 6.59 14.89 -13.95
CA THR A 177 7.57 13.83 -13.74
C THR A 177 7.86 13.58 -12.26
N ASP A 178 6.99 14.02 -11.35
CA ASP A 178 7.24 13.98 -9.90
C ASP A 178 7.53 12.56 -9.42
N GLY A 179 8.78 12.29 -9.08
CA GLY A 179 9.22 10.98 -8.61
C GLY A 179 9.60 9.98 -9.69
N CYS A 180 9.60 10.34 -10.99
CA CYS A 180 9.87 9.42 -12.11
C CYS A 180 11.19 9.72 -12.83
N GLY A 181 12.23 8.95 -12.50
CA GLY A 181 13.52 8.96 -13.18
C GLY A 181 13.65 7.87 -14.25
N LEU A 182 14.87 7.71 -14.78
CA LEU A 182 15.19 6.75 -15.84
C LEU A 182 16.37 5.86 -15.43
N ALA A 183 16.36 4.60 -15.87
CA ALA A 183 17.45 3.65 -15.67
C ALA A 183 17.83 2.95 -16.97
N SER A 184 19.14 2.81 -17.18
CA SER A 184 19.71 1.99 -18.25
C SER A 184 19.36 0.51 -18.10
N LYS A 185 19.45 -0.23 -19.22
CA LYS A 185 19.27 -1.68 -19.23
C LYS A 185 20.21 -2.41 -18.25
N ALA A 186 21.44 -1.94 -18.11
CA ALA A 186 22.44 -2.61 -17.26
C ALA A 186 22.03 -2.54 -15.78
N ILE A 187 21.51 -1.40 -15.32
CA ILE A 187 20.97 -1.23 -13.96
C ILE A 187 19.85 -2.25 -13.71
N ILE A 188 18.89 -2.34 -14.64
CA ILE A 188 17.77 -3.27 -14.49
C ILE A 188 18.23 -4.74 -14.47
N ILE A 189 19.19 -5.11 -15.33
CA ILE A 189 19.76 -6.46 -15.33
C ILE A 189 20.47 -6.77 -14.01
N GLU A 190 21.20 -5.82 -13.45
CA GLU A 190 21.89 -6.02 -12.18
C GLU A 190 20.90 -6.23 -11.03
N VAL A 191 19.79 -5.46 -11.01
CA VAL A 191 18.67 -5.68 -10.08
C VAL A 191 18.10 -7.09 -10.24
N VAL A 192 17.80 -7.52 -11.47
CA VAL A 192 17.26 -8.86 -11.75
C VAL A 192 18.20 -9.97 -11.25
N LYS A 193 19.51 -9.83 -11.46
CA LYS A 193 20.51 -10.81 -11.01
C LYS A 193 20.58 -10.89 -9.49
N LYS A 194 20.72 -9.74 -8.82
CA LYS A 194 20.93 -9.66 -7.37
C LYS A 194 19.72 -10.13 -6.59
N MET A 195 18.53 -9.69 -6.98
CA MET A 195 17.27 -10.11 -6.36
C MET A 195 16.79 -11.50 -6.88
N ASN A 196 17.55 -12.15 -7.76
CA ASN A 196 17.23 -13.44 -8.37
C ASN A 196 15.81 -13.48 -9.00
N LEU A 197 15.41 -12.40 -9.66
CA LEU A 197 14.07 -12.26 -10.21
C LEU A 197 13.88 -13.22 -11.37
N LYS A 198 12.92 -14.13 -11.24
CA LYS A 198 12.60 -15.12 -12.28
C LYS A 198 11.70 -14.51 -13.34
N PHE A 199 12.30 -14.13 -14.46
CA PHE A 199 11.59 -13.74 -15.67
C PHE A 199 11.94 -14.69 -16.83
N ARG A 200 11.01 -14.91 -17.76
CA ARG A 200 11.27 -15.71 -18.96
C ARG A 200 12.16 -14.94 -19.93
N GLU A 201 13.26 -15.57 -20.35
CA GLU A 201 14.30 -15.32 -21.39
C GLU A 201 14.61 -13.92 -21.94
N LYS A 202 13.69 -12.95 -21.91
CA LYS A 202 13.91 -11.56 -22.37
C LYS A 202 13.22 -10.50 -21.50
N ARG A 203 12.50 -10.88 -20.45
CA ARG A 203 11.73 -9.93 -19.63
C ARG A 203 12.49 -9.53 -18.39
N TYR A 204 12.35 -8.27 -18.04
CA TYR A 204 12.85 -7.65 -16.84
C TYR A 204 11.84 -6.55 -16.46
N PRO A 205 11.81 -6.09 -15.21
CA PRO A 205 10.86 -5.06 -14.83
C PRO A 205 11.11 -3.79 -15.65
N SER A 206 10.04 -3.17 -16.13
CA SER A 206 10.13 -1.87 -16.80
C SER A 206 10.25 -0.72 -15.80
N VAL A 207 9.81 -0.93 -14.57
CA VAL A 207 9.95 0.04 -13.48
C VAL A 207 10.54 -0.63 -12.24
N ILE A 208 11.47 0.04 -11.58
CA ILE A 208 11.90 -0.27 -10.21
C ILE A 208 11.61 0.92 -9.30
N GLN A 209 11.03 0.68 -8.13
CA GLN A 209 10.90 1.68 -7.08
C GLN A 209 12.13 1.64 -6.18
N ILE A 210 12.77 2.79 -5.95
CA ILE A 210 14.10 2.86 -5.35
C ILE A 210 14.16 3.75 -4.11
N ARG A 211 15.15 3.46 -3.27
CA ARG A 211 15.71 4.41 -2.30
C ARG A 211 17.21 4.42 -2.50
N TYR A 212 17.75 5.58 -2.81
CA TYR A 212 19.18 5.75 -3.02
C TYR A 212 19.59 7.07 -2.39
N GLN A 213 20.44 7.06 -1.36
CA GLN A 213 20.81 8.27 -0.65
C GLN A 213 19.55 9.09 -0.22
N GLY A 214 19.46 10.35 -0.67
CA GLY A 214 18.31 11.23 -0.51
C GLY A 214 17.23 11.12 -1.58
N PHE A 215 17.43 10.29 -2.60
CA PHE A 215 16.51 10.09 -3.71
C PHE A 215 15.43 9.04 -3.39
N LYS A 216 14.19 9.41 -3.70
CA LYS A 216 12.99 8.57 -3.57
C LYS A 216 12.19 8.66 -4.88
N GLY A 217 11.80 7.52 -5.43
CA GLY A 217 10.85 7.47 -6.54
C GLY A 217 10.92 6.16 -7.30
N ILE A 218 10.51 6.19 -8.55
CA ILE A 218 10.69 5.10 -9.51
C ILE A 218 11.74 5.44 -10.56
N LEU A 219 12.35 4.41 -11.14
CA LEU A 219 13.13 4.51 -12.36
C LEU A 219 12.47 3.67 -13.46
N LEU A 220 12.10 4.32 -14.55
CA LEU A 220 11.61 3.69 -15.77
C LEU A 220 12.79 3.24 -16.63
N TYR A 221 12.70 2.04 -17.19
CA TYR A 221 13.66 1.53 -18.15
C TYR A 221 13.72 2.43 -19.40
N GLU A 222 14.92 2.91 -19.73
CA GLU A 222 15.21 3.71 -20.91
C GLU A 222 16.24 2.99 -21.79
N LYS A 223 15.85 2.71 -23.04
CA LYS A 223 16.64 1.92 -23.99
C LYS A 223 17.89 2.65 -24.48
N ASP A 224 17.85 3.97 -24.51
CA ASP A 224 18.93 4.80 -25.07
C ASP A 224 20.02 5.11 -24.02
N LEU A 225 19.74 4.87 -22.73
CA LEU A 225 20.76 4.98 -21.67
C LEU A 225 21.74 3.81 -21.75
N ARG A 226 23.02 4.15 -21.89
CA ARG A 226 24.15 3.21 -21.97
C ARG A 226 24.84 3.08 -20.61
N GLY A 227 25.63 2.01 -20.47
CA GLY A 227 26.40 1.75 -19.25
C GLY A 227 25.50 1.46 -18.04
N MET A 228 26.09 1.50 -16.85
CA MET A 228 25.40 1.42 -15.56
C MET A 228 24.98 2.81 -15.11
N THR A 229 23.96 3.38 -15.76
CA THR A 229 23.56 4.77 -15.54
C THR A 229 22.11 4.93 -15.12
N CYS A 230 21.88 5.85 -14.17
CA CYS A 230 20.57 6.33 -13.73
C CYS A 230 20.43 7.84 -13.99
N HIS A 231 19.26 8.30 -14.40
CA HIS A 231 18.91 9.72 -14.37
C HIS A 231 17.81 9.94 -13.33
N PHE A 232 18.14 10.66 -12.25
CA PHE A 232 17.18 11.08 -11.24
C PHE A 232 16.58 12.44 -11.60
N ARG A 233 15.32 12.67 -11.28
CA ARG A 233 14.69 14.00 -11.39
C ARG A 233 14.94 14.83 -10.14
N LYS A 234 14.86 16.16 -10.23
CA LYS A 234 14.99 17.06 -9.06
C LYS A 234 13.93 16.75 -8.00
N SER A 235 12.70 16.49 -8.42
CA SER A 235 11.56 16.10 -7.58
C SER A 235 11.85 14.85 -6.73
N MET A 236 12.71 13.95 -7.20
CA MET A 236 13.09 12.73 -6.45
C MET A 236 14.02 13.03 -5.28
N HIS A 237 14.76 14.15 -5.29
CA HIS A 237 15.72 14.50 -4.25
C HIS A 237 15.00 15.06 -3.02
N LYS A 238 14.89 14.26 -1.95
CA LYS A 238 14.07 14.60 -0.78
C LYS A 238 14.89 15.21 0.38
N PHE A 239 16.18 14.94 0.46
CA PHE A 239 17.13 15.50 1.44
C PHE A 239 18.57 15.29 0.96
N THR A 240 19.52 16.13 1.39
CA THR A 240 20.94 15.94 1.06
C THR A 240 21.52 14.81 1.90
N CYS A 241 22.23 13.89 1.25
CA CYS A 241 22.82 12.72 1.87
C CYS A 241 24.35 12.83 1.91
N ASN A 242 24.95 12.56 3.06
CA ASN A 242 26.40 12.39 3.24
C ASN A 242 26.79 10.91 3.43
N GLY A 243 25.83 10.01 3.17
CA GLY A 243 25.89 8.60 3.50
C GLY A 243 26.37 7.69 2.37
N PRO A 244 26.26 6.36 2.57
CA PRO A 244 26.78 5.39 1.64
C PRO A 244 26.00 5.40 0.31
N ASN A 245 26.66 4.94 -0.76
CA ASN A 245 26.10 4.86 -2.11
C ASN A 245 25.17 3.65 -2.30
N ASP A 246 24.48 3.23 -1.25
CA ASP A 246 23.70 2.01 -1.23
C ASP A 246 22.41 2.18 -2.04
N PHE A 247 22.29 1.41 -3.12
CA PHE A 247 21.12 1.41 -3.98
C PHE A 247 20.13 0.34 -3.55
N TYR A 248 19.00 0.76 -2.98
CA TYR A 248 17.93 -0.13 -2.53
C TYR A 248 16.78 -0.16 -3.54
N VAL A 249 16.27 -1.36 -3.78
CA VAL A 249 15.01 -1.59 -4.48
C VAL A 249 13.92 -1.93 -3.47
N VAL A 250 12.83 -1.19 -3.53
CA VAL A 250 11.65 -1.35 -2.66
C VAL A 250 10.62 -2.27 -3.30
N ASP A 251 10.37 -2.08 -4.60
CA ASP A 251 9.40 -2.85 -5.38
C ASP A 251 9.71 -2.68 -6.88
N TYR A 252 8.99 -3.41 -7.74
CA TYR A 252 9.20 -3.38 -9.19
C TYR A 252 7.93 -3.76 -9.95
N SER A 253 7.84 -3.41 -11.24
CA SER A 253 6.71 -3.78 -12.10
C SER A 253 6.65 -5.30 -12.30
N LYS A 254 5.48 -5.90 -12.08
CA LYS A 254 5.25 -7.36 -12.17
C LYS A 254 4.04 -7.67 -13.06
N PRO A 255 4.05 -8.80 -13.77
CA PRO A 255 2.86 -9.31 -14.44
C PRO A 255 1.83 -9.83 -13.41
N TYR A 256 0.64 -10.18 -13.89
CA TYR A 256 -0.44 -10.84 -13.11
C TYR A 256 -0.98 -10.07 -11.91
N THR A 257 -0.71 -8.77 -11.80
CA THR A 257 -1.24 -7.90 -10.74
C THR A 257 -2.71 -7.56 -10.99
N PHE A 258 -3.63 -8.53 -10.94
CA PHE A 258 -5.03 -8.29 -11.28
C PHE A 258 -5.68 -7.23 -10.38
N GLY A 259 -6.39 -6.31 -11.02
CA GLY A 259 -7.19 -5.31 -10.36
C GLY A 259 -8.46 -5.89 -9.75
N ARG A 260 -8.97 -5.23 -8.71
CA ARG A 260 -10.17 -5.65 -7.98
C ARG A 260 -11.06 -4.44 -7.72
N LEU A 261 -12.34 -4.57 -8.07
CA LEU A 261 -13.37 -3.62 -7.65
C LEU A 261 -13.54 -3.71 -6.14
N ASN A 262 -13.41 -2.55 -5.49
CA ASN A 262 -13.80 -2.36 -4.11
C ASN A 262 -15.09 -1.55 -4.04
N THR A 263 -15.66 -1.44 -2.83
CA THR A 263 -16.91 -0.73 -2.61
C THR A 263 -16.87 0.71 -3.14
N GLN A 264 -15.80 1.46 -2.85
CA GLN A 264 -15.64 2.85 -3.31
C GLN A 264 -15.61 2.96 -4.83
N ILE A 265 -14.83 2.12 -5.52
CA ILE A 265 -14.76 2.11 -6.98
C ILE A 265 -16.13 1.77 -7.58
N VAL A 266 -16.85 0.78 -7.03
CA VAL A 266 -18.20 0.44 -7.51
C VAL A 266 -19.15 1.62 -7.35
N MET A 267 -19.14 2.30 -6.20
CA MET A 267 -19.96 3.48 -5.95
C MET A 267 -19.68 4.57 -6.98
N LEU A 268 -18.40 4.91 -7.20
CA LEU A 268 -18.03 5.96 -8.15
C LEU A 268 -18.41 5.56 -9.59
N LEU A 269 -18.08 4.34 -10.04
CA LEU A 269 -18.43 3.86 -11.38
C LEU A 269 -19.95 3.82 -11.61
N SER A 270 -20.74 3.36 -10.62
CA SER A 270 -22.21 3.38 -10.68
C SER A 270 -22.72 4.81 -10.87
N SER A 271 -22.15 5.78 -10.14
CA SER A 271 -22.52 7.20 -10.25
C SER A 271 -22.09 7.88 -11.55
N LEU A 272 -21.18 7.26 -12.29
CA LEU A 272 -20.73 7.66 -13.63
C LEU A 272 -21.45 6.86 -14.75
N GLY A 273 -22.55 6.19 -14.40
CA GLY A 273 -23.46 5.56 -15.35
C GLY A 273 -23.11 4.14 -15.77
N VAL A 274 -22.17 3.46 -15.10
CA VAL A 274 -21.95 2.01 -15.32
C VAL A 274 -23.18 1.24 -14.82
N PRO A 275 -23.81 0.38 -15.66
CA PRO A 275 -25.02 -0.34 -15.26
C PRO A 275 -24.79 -1.34 -14.13
N ASP A 276 -25.79 -1.51 -13.28
CA ASP A 276 -25.80 -2.50 -12.19
C ASP A 276 -25.50 -3.93 -12.67
N ASP A 277 -26.09 -4.30 -13.82
CA ASP A 277 -25.88 -5.61 -14.45
C ASP A 277 -24.41 -5.88 -14.79
N ALA A 278 -23.63 -4.86 -15.13
CA ALA A 278 -22.21 -5.02 -15.38
C ALA A 278 -21.49 -5.48 -14.12
N PHE A 279 -21.76 -4.87 -12.96
CA PHE A 279 -21.14 -5.27 -11.70
C PHE A 279 -21.56 -6.67 -11.26
N LEU A 280 -22.86 -6.98 -11.37
CA LEU A 280 -23.39 -8.33 -11.08
C LEU A 280 -22.71 -9.38 -11.96
N HIS A 281 -22.58 -9.10 -13.25
CA HIS A 281 -21.90 -9.99 -14.18
C HIS A 281 -20.42 -10.20 -13.81
N LYS A 282 -19.68 -9.14 -13.46
CA LYS A 282 -18.28 -9.27 -12.99
C LYS A 282 -18.18 -10.08 -11.70
N GLN A 283 -19.14 -9.94 -10.79
CA GLN A 283 -19.16 -10.75 -9.58
C GLN A 283 -19.36 -12.24 -9.89
N VAL A 284 -20.30 -12.57 -10.78
CA VAL A 284 -20.53 -13.95 -11.25
C VAL A 284 -19.29 -14.51 -11.96
N GLN A 285 -18.65 -13.73 -12.83
CA GLN A 285 -17.40 -14.13 -13.50
C GLN A 285 -16.27 -14.40 -12.51
N TYR A 286 -16.11 -13.54 -11.50
CA TYR A 286 -15.10 -13.73 -10.46
C TYR A 286 -15.34 -15.00 -9.65
N PHE A 287 -16.57 -15.23 -9.27
CA PHE A 287 -17.02 -16.43 -8.58
C PHE A 287 -16.78 -17.71 -9.39
N SER A 288 -17.16 -17.70 -10.66
CA SER A 288 -16.87 -18.81 -11.58
C SER A 288 -15.36 -19.05 -11.70
N ARG A 289 -14.55 -18.00 -11.81
CA ARG A 289 -13.08 -18.11 -11.82
C ARG A 289 -12.55 -18.77 -10.55
N LEU A 290 -13.07 -18.39 -9.37
CA LEU A 290 -12.67 -19.01 -8.10
C LEU A 290 -13.03 -20.49 -8.03
N ASP A 291 -14.17 -20.92 -8.59
CA ASP A 291 -14.49 -22.35 -8.66
C ASP A 291 -13.58 -23.08 -9.67
N SER A 292 -13.32 -22.47 -10.84
CA SER A 292 -12.47 -23.04 -11.89
C SER A 292 -10.99 -23.17 -11.51
N MET A 293 -10.49 -22.45 -10.50
CA MET A 293 -9.07 -22.52 -10.12
C MET A 293 -8.61 -23.91 -9.65
N PHE A 294 -9.54 -24.82 -9.33
CA PHE A 294 -9.24 -26.20 -8.94
C PHE A 294 -9.12 -27.17 -10.11
N THR A 295 -9.55 -26.78 -11.31
CA THR A 295 -9.64 -27.65 -12.48
C THR A 295 -8.94 -27.07 -13.71
N GLU A 296 -8.91 -25.74 -13.85
CA GLU A 296 -8.29 -25.05 -14.97
C GLU A 296 -6.85 -24.62 -14.64
N LEU A 297 -5.88 -25.28 -15.27
CA LEU A 297 -4.45 -25.02 -15.06
C LEU A 297 -4.07 -23.55 -15.31
N SER A 298 -4.67 -22.89 -16.31
CA SER A 298 -4.35 -21.50 -16.64
C SER A 298 -4.77 -20.51 -15.54
N ILE A 299 -5.93 -20.72 -14.90
CA ILE A 299 -6.43 -19.88 -13.81
C ILE A 299 -5.59 -20.11 -12.56
N ALA A 300 -5.38 -21.38 -12.20
CA ALA A 300 -4.53 -21.75 -11.05
C ALA A 300 -3.12 -21.15 -11.18
N LEU A 301 -2.53 -21.22 -12.38
CA LEU A 301 -1.22 -20.66 -12.68
C LEU A 301 -1.20 -19.14 -12.49
N GLU A 302 -2.18 -18.42 -13.04
CA GLU A 302 -2.28 -16.96 -12.88
C GLU A 302 -2.41 -16.55 -11.41
N ASP A 303 -3.22 -17.25 -10.61
CA ASP A 303 -3.44 -16.91 -9.20
C ASP A 303 -2.22 -17.25 -8.32
N ILE A 304 -1.53 -18.37 -8.59
CA ILE A 304 -0.27 -18.74 -7.93
C ILE A 304 0.84 -17.73 -8.25
N LEU A 305 0.93 -17.28 -9.51
CA LEU A 305 1.90 -16.27 -9.93
C LEU A 305 1.58 -14.88 -9.35
N ASN A 306 0.30 -14.50 -9.28
CA ASN A 306 -0.14 -13.28 -8.59
C ASN A 306 0.21 -13.33 -7.08
N ALA A 307 0.28 -14.52 -6.48
CA ALA A 307 0.77 -14.73 -5.11
C ALA A 307 2.30 -14.86 -5.00
N GLU A 308 3.03 -14.60 -6.10
CA GLU A 308 4.50 -14.63 -6.21
C GLU A 308 5.14 -15.99 -5.88
N ASN A 309 4.39 -17.09 -6.00
CA ASN A 309 4.89 -18.44 -5.73
C ASN A 309 5.36 -19.16 -7.00
N VAL A 310 6.47 -18.69 -7.56
CA VAL A 310 7.02 -19.19 -8.85
C VAL A 310 7.36 -20.68 -8.79
N ALA A 311 7.91 -21.17 -7.67
CA ALA A 311 8.27 -22.58 -7.53
C ALA A 311 7.05 -23.50 -7.65
N LEU A 312 5.92 -23.11 -7.02
CA LEU A 312 4.68 -23.87 -7.14
C LEU A 312 4.03 -23.72 -8.52
N ALA A 313 4.21 -22.57 -9.17
CA ALA A 313 3.77 -22.37 -10.55
C ALA A 313 4.51 -23.31 -11.52
N CYS A 314 5.81 -23.53 -11.33
CA CYS A 314 6.58 -24.53 -12.09
C CYS A 314 6.06 -25.95 -11.81
N ASP A 315 5.85 -26.31 -10.53
CA ASP A 315 5.29 -27.62 -10.15
C ASP A 315 3.92 -27.89 -10.79
N LEU A 316 3.04 -26.89 -10.82
CA LEU A 316 1.74 -26.99 -11.51
C LEU A 316 1.90 -27.23 -13.02
N ILE A 317 2.88 -26.59 -13.67
CA ILE A 317 3.11 -26.77 -15.13
C ILE A 317 3.69 -28.16 -15.42
N GLU A 318 4.63 -28.62 -14.59
CA GLU A 318 5.36 -29.88 -14.81
C GLU A 318 4.53 -31.10 -14.40
N ASN A 319 3.85 -31.03 -13.25
CA ASN A 319 3.21 -32.18 -12.59
C ASN A 319 1.68 -32.05 -12.46
N GLY A 320 1.09 -30.92 -12.88
CA GLY A 320 -0.34 -30.68 -12.76
C GLY A 320 -0.81 -30.42 -11.32
N PHE A 321 -2.05 -30.76 -11.01
CA PHE A 321 -2.66 -30.53 -9.70
C PHE A 321 -2.22 -31.57 -8.65
N THR A 322 -0.97 -31.49 -8.23
CA THR A 322 -0.46 -32.28 -7.09
C THR A 322 -1.18 -31.92 -5.79
N GLU A 323 -1.09 -32.78 -4.76
CA GLU A 323 -1.70 -32.49 -3.45
C GLU A 323 -1.23 -31.14 -2.88
N LYS A 324 0.07 -30.85 -3.00
CA LYS A 324 0.69 -29.59 -2.56
C LYS A 324 0.09 -28.38 -3.29
N VAL A 325 -0.08 -28.48 -4.61
CA VAL A 325 -0.72 -27.44 -5.42
C VAL A 325 -2.17 -27.24 -4.96
N LEU A 326 -2.95 -28.31 -4.84
CA LEU A 326 -4.36 -28.24 -4.42
C LEU A 326 -4.53 -27.65 -3.02
N GLN A 327 -3.66 -28.00 -2.06
CA GLN A 327 -3.66 -27.40 -0.73
C GLN A 327 -3.41 -25.89 -0.78
N TYR A 328 -2.47 -25.43 -1.62
CA TYR A 328 -2.17 -24.01 -1.77
C TYR A 328 -3.28 -23.26 -2.52
N VAL A 329 -3.82 -23.83 -3.59
CA VAL A 329 -4.97 -23.28 -4.34
C VAL A 329 -6.17 -23.13 -3.40
N ASN A 330 -6.46 -24.13 -2.56
CA ASN A 330 -7.50 -24.04 -1.54
C ASN A 330 -7.24 -22.93 -0.52
N LYS A 331 -5.97 -22.69 -0.15
CA LYS A 331 -5.59 -21.56 0.70
C LYS A 331 -5.87 -20.22 0.02
N LEU A 332 -5.54 -20.06 -1.27
CA LEU A 332 -5.84 -18.86 -2.07
C LEU A 332 -7.36 -18.66 -2.19
N TYR A 333 -8.11 -19.70 -2.53
CA TYR A 333 -9.57 -19.67 -2.59
C TYR A 333 -10.19 -19.17 -1.29
N LYS A 334 -9.80 -19.76 -0.15
CA LYS A 334 -10.29 -19.33 1.18
C LYS A 334 -9.89 -17.90 1.49
N HIS A 335 -8.71 -17.45 1.06
CA HIS A 335 -8.26 -16.08 1.25
C HIS A 335 -9.12 -15.09 0.45
N GLU A 336 -9.35 -15.34 -0.83
CA GLU A 336 -10.18 -14.49 -1.70
C GLU A 336 -11.65 -14.47 -1.24
N MET A 337 -12.21 -15.62 -0.86
CA MET A 337 -13.56 -15.70 -0.27
C MET A 337 -13.65 -15.01 1.10
N GLY A 338 -12.61 -15.10 1.93
CA GLY A 338 -12.60 -14.54 3.29
C GLY A 338 -12.29 -13.05 3.35
N THR A 339 -11.53 -12.51 2.39
CA THR A 339 -11.17 -11.08 2.35
C THR A 339 -12.30 -10.17 1.89
N SER A 340 -13.31 -10.72 1.21
CA SER A 340 -14.51 -10.00 0.80
C SER A 340 -15.40 -9.53 1.97
N LEU A 341 -15.14 -10.02 3.20
CA LEU A 341 -16.04 -9.89 4.36
C LEU A 341 -15.28 -9.62 5.67
N LYS A 342 -14.11 -8.98 5.63
CA LYS A 342 -13.38 -8.66 6.87
C LYS A 342 -14.12 -7.57 7.64
N VAL A 343 -14.96 -7.98 8.59
CA VAL A 343 -15.49 -7.11 9.65
C VAL A 343 -14.31 -6.49 10.40
N LYS A 344 -14.12 -5.18 10.28
CA LYS A 344 -13.29 -4.45 11.24
C LYS A 344 -14.17 -4.17 12.45
N LYS A 345 -13.82 -4.73 13.62
CA LYS A 345 -14.31 -4.16 14.88
C LYS A 345 -13.79 -2.73 14.98
N GLY A 346 -14.68 -1.75 14.78
CA GLY A 346 -14.41 -0.34 15.06
C GLY A 346 -14.27 -0.11 16.56
N ARG A 347 -13.57 0.97 16.95
CA ARG A 347 -13.37 1.35 18.35
C ARG A 347 -14.63 1.92 19.03
N LEU A 348 -15.71 2.20 18.28
CA LEU A 348 -16.93 2.89 18.75
C LEU A 348 -18.24 2.11 18.48
N GLY A 349 -18.14 0.79 18.36
CA GLY A 349 -19.26 -0.05 17.91
C GLY A 349 -18.94 -0.68 16.57
N ALA A 350 -19.46 -1.88 16.35
CA ALA A 350 -19.18 -2.68 15.16
C ALA A 350 -19.78 -2.01 13.93
N VAL A 351 -18.96 -1.34 13.14
CA VAL A 351 -19.29 -1.08 11.73
C VAL A 351 -18.77 -2.28 10.94
N GLU A 352 -19.69 -3.17 10.57
CA GLU A 352 -19.51 -4.23 9.57
C GLU A 352 -19.24 -3.58 8.20
N SER A 353 -18.06 -2.98 8.03
CA SER A 353 -17.61 -2.53 6.70
C SER A 353 -16.99 -3.71 5.98
N GLU A 354 -17.86 -4.53 5.40
CA GLU A 354 -17.45 -5.59 4.50
C GLU A 354 -16.78 -4.97 3.27
N LYS A 355 -15.64 -5.55 2.88
CA LYS A 355 -14.84 -5.01 1.79
C LYS A 355 -15.13 -5.80 0.55
N LEU A 356 -16.03 -5.29 -0.28
CA LEU A 356 -16.22 -5.84 -1.61
C LEU A 356 -14.86 -5.97 -2.31
N ARG A 357 -14.61 -7.12 -2.93
CA ARG A 357 -13.33 -7.43 -3.58
C ARG A 357 -13.57 -8.35 -4.78
N ILE A 358 -13.99 -7.77 -5.91
CA ILE A 358 -14.29 -8.51 -7.13
C ILE A 358 -13.12 -8.39 -8.10
N LEU A 359 -12.44 -9.49 -8.42
CA LEU A 359 -11.36 -9.49 -9.42
C LEU A 359 -11.91 -9.24 -10.81
N VAL A 360 -11.31 -8.30 -11.55
CA VAL A 360 -11.64 -8.03 -12.95
C VAL A 360 -10.49 -8.50 -13.83
N LYS A 361 -10.78 -9.42 -14.75
CA LYS A 361 -9.77 -10.05 -15.60
C LYS A 361 -9.03 -9.05 -16.50
N ASP A 362 -9.79 -8.15 -17.12
CA ASP A 362 -9.29 -7.10 -18.01
C ASP A 362 -8.91 -5.83 -17.23
N SER A 363 -8.12 -6.04 -16.17
CA SER A 363 -7.61 -4.98 -15.32
C SER A 363 -6.27 -5.32 -14.68
N ARG A 364 -5.49 -4.33 -14.29
CA ARG A 364 -4.26 -4.48 -13.49
C ARG A 364 -4.15 -3.43 -12.40
N ILE A 365 -3.42 -3.74 -11.34
CA ILE A 365 -2.79 -2.77 -10.45
C ILE A 365 -1.39 -2.54 -11.00
N ALA A 366 -1.18 -1.40 -11.66
CA ALA A 366 0.06 -1.09 -12.36
C ALA A 366 0.76 0.13 -11.76
N PHE A 367 2.09 0.13 -11.78
CA PHE A 367 2.85 1.37 -11.61
C PHE A 367 2.48 2.34 -12.73
N VAL A 368 2.51 3.62 -12.40
CA VAL A 368 2.40 4.71 -13.36
C VAL A 368 3.76 5.38 -13.53
N ALA A 369 4.08 5.77 -14.76
CA ALA A 369 5.31 6.49 -15.08
C ALA A 369 5.03 7.57 -16.13
N SER A 370 5.91 8.55 -16.23
CA SER A 370 5.83 9.61 -17.24
C SER A 370 6.30 9.08 -18.59
N ASP A 371 5.61 9.43 -19.68
CA ASP A 371 6.05 9.16 -21.05
C ASP A 371 7.46 9.75 -21.31
N PRO A 372 8.50 8.92 -21.53
CA PRO A 372 9.85 9.40 -21.79
C PRO A 372 10.00 10.01 -23.19
N THR A 373 9.05 9.77 -24.10
CA THR A 373 9.13 10.18 -25.52
C THR A 373 8.47 11.51 -25.80
N ASN A 374 7.64 12.01 -24.87
CA ASN A 374 6.81 13.20 -25.03
C ASN A 374 5.85 13.15 -26.24
N LYS A 375 5.45 11.96 -26.69
CA LYS A 375 4.59 11.78 -27.88
C LYS A 375 3.11 11.61 -27.53
N LEU A 376 2.80 11.14 -26.32
CA LEU A 376 1.41 11.02 -25.88
C LEU A 376 0.78 12.40 -25.75
N GLN A 377 -0.40 12.60 -26.34
CA GLN A 377 -1.17 13.84 -26.20
C GLN A 377 -1.94 13.90 -24.87
N LYS A 378 -2.53 15.06 -24.55
CA LYS A 378 -3.42 15.23 -23.38
C LYS A 378 -4.48 14.11 -23.37
N ASN A 379 -4.69 13.49 -22.21
CA ASN A 379 -5.60 12.36 -21.99
C ASN A 379 -5.29 11.08 -22.79
N GLN A 380 -4.13 10.98 -23.44
CA GLN A 380 -3.61 9.72 -23.96
C GLN A 380 -2.72 9.01 -22.95
N CYS A 381 -2.69 7.69 -23.04
CA CYS A 381 -1.81 6.83 -22.27
C CYS A 381 -1.25 5.72 -23.15
N PHE A 382 -0.19 5.06 -22.69
CA PHE A 382 0.29 3.81 -23.28
C PHE A 382 0.27 2.71 -22.22
N PHE A 383 -0.28 1.55 -22.56
CA PHE A 383 -0.33 0.42 -21.65
C PHE A 383 -0.14 -0.91 -22.37
N ARG A 384 0.85 -1.68 -21.92
CA ARG A 384 1.18 -3.00 -22.46
C ARG A 384 1.26 -4.07 -21.35
N PRO A 385 0.12 -4.50 -20.77
CA PRO A 385 0.10 -5.53 -19.74
C PRO A 385 0.44 -6.91 -20.30
N THR A 386 1.01 -7.75 -19.44
CA THR A 386 1.15 -9.19 -19.66
C THR A 386 -0.22 -9.86 -19.52
N ILE A 387 -0.71 -10.45 -20.61
CA ILE A 387 -1.96 -11.18 -20.70
C ILE A 387 -1.64 -12.58 -21.22
N ARG A 388 -2.02 -13.64 -20.47
CA ARG A 388 -1.71 -15.04 -20.82
C ARG A 388 -0.24 -15.24 -21.18
N ASN A 389 0.68 -14.79 -20.31
CA ASN A 389 2.13 -14.82 -20.51
C ASN A 389 2.66 -14.00 -21.70
N GLN A 390 1.89 -13.12 -22.34
CA GLN A 390 2.36 -12.28 -23.46
C GLN A 390 2.01 -10.79 -23.26
N PRO A 391 2.94 -9.84 -23.50
CA PRO A 391 2.65 -8.42 -23.46
C PRO A 391 1.75 -8.04 -24.64
N LYS A 392 0.58 -7.48 -24.34
CA LYS A 392 -0.37 -7.04 -25.35
C LYS A 392 -0.61 -5.55 -25.21
N THR A 393 -0.46 -4.82 -26.31
CA THR A 393 -0.74 -3.37 -26.33
C THR A 393 -2.24 -3.18 -26.31
N ILE A 394 -2.73 -2.43 -25.32
CA ILE A 394 -4.13 -2.02 -25.25
C ILE A 394 -4.30 -0.75 -26.09
N VAL A 395 -5.31 -0.75 -26.96
CA VAL A 395 -5.69 0.41 -27.77
C VAL A 395 -7.20 0.59 -27.61
N GLY A 396 -7.62 1.79 -27.26
CA GLY A 396 -9.03 2.07 -26.94
C GLY A 396 -9.21 2.80 -25.61
N PRO A 397 -10.46 3.06 -25.23
CA PRO A 397 -10.75 3.67 -23.94
C PRO A 397 -10.32 2.73 -22.80
N ILE A 398 -9.68 3.31 -21.80
CA ILE A 398 -9.40 2.67 -20.52
C ILE A 398 -9.86 3.62 -19.41
N PHE A 399 -10.14 3.12 -18.22
CA PHE A 399 -10.17 3.97 -17.04
C PHE A 399 -9.07 3.56 -16.07
N CYS A 400 -8.57 4.54 -15.30
CA CYS A 400 -7.68 4.28 -14.19
C CYS A 400 -8.06 5.10 -12.96
N VAL A 401 -7.78 4.55 -11.78
CA VAL A 401 -8.03 5.22 -10.51
C VAL A 401 -7.02 4.80 -9.45
N ARG A 402 -6.61 5.75 -8.63
CA ARG A 402 -5.77 5.51 -7.46
C ARG A 402 -6.63 5.23 -6.24
N ASN A 403 -6.22 4.24 -5.44
CA ASN A 403 -6.90 3.94 -4.18
C ASN A 403 -6.16 4.56 -2.99
N PRO A 404 -6.88 5.05 -1.97
CA PRO A 404 -8.34 5.17 -1.90
C PRO A 404 -8.87 6.38 -2.70
N CYS A 405 -10.10 6.28 -3.20
CA CYS A 405 -10.78 7.31 -4.01
C CYS A 405 -12.15 7.65 -3.44
N TYR A 406 -12.52 8.93 -3.47
CA TYR A 406 -13.79 9.42 -2.90
C TYR A 406 -14.45 10.49 -3.78
N HIS A 407 -13.76 11.02 -4.78
CA HIS A 407 -14.35 11.96 -5.73
C HIS A 407 -14.68 11.23 -7.05
N PRO A 408 -15.85 11.46 -7.68
CA PRO A 408 -16.19 10.88 -8.98
C PRO A 408 -15.14 11.17 -10.06
N GLY A 409 -14.53 12.37 -10.02
CA GLY A 409 -13.43 12.76 -10.90
C GLY A 409 -12.11 12.00 -10.67
N ASP A 410 -11.99 11.17 -9.63
CA ASP A 410 -10.84 10.29 -9.42
C ASP A 410 -10.77 9.16 -10.45
N ILE A 411 -11.91 8.80 -11.06
CA ILE A 411 -11.98 7.83 -12.15
C ILE A 411 -11.60 8.54 -13.44
N LEU A 412 -10.36 8.34 -13.89
CA LEU A 412 -9.86 8.97 -15.10
C LEU A 412 -10.11 8.07 -16.30
N VAL A 413 -10.93 8.53 -17.25
CA VAL A 413 -11.06 7.89 -18.56
C VAL A 413 -9.99 8.45 -19.50
N LEU A 414 -9.17 7.57 -20.06
CA LEU A 414 -8.04 7.89 -20.94
C LEU A 414 -8.13 7.10 -22.23
N GLN A 415 -7.50 7.63 -23.29
CA GLN A 415 -7.36 6.93 -24.55
C GLN A 415 -6.02 6.20 -24.60
N ALA A 416 -6.02 4.87 -24.52
CA ALA A 416 -4.83 4.07 -24.75
C ALA A 416 -4.50 4.06 -26.24
N VAL A 417 -3.26 4.40 -26.58
CA VAL A 417 -2.75 4.46 -27.96
C VAL A 417 -1.52 3.57 -28.11
N ASN A 418 -1.25 3.14 -29.34
CA ASN A 418 -0.01 2.44 -29.64
C ASN A 418 1.17 3.43 -29.65
N LEU A 419 2.27 3.07 -28.99
CA LEU A 419 3.51 3.85 -28.94
C LEU A 419 4.70 2.93 -29.21
N PRO A 420 5.07 2.71 -30.49
CA PRO A 420 6.11 1.76 -30.89
C PRO A 420 7.48 1.99 -30.22
N GLU A 421 7.81 3.23 -29.90
CA GLU A 421 9.06 3.61 -29.24
C GLU A 421 9.18 3.04 -27.83
N CYS A 422 8.04 2.82 -27.18
CA CYS A 422 7.87 2.27 -25.84
C CYS A 422 7.50 0.78 -25.85
N GLU A 423 7.68 0.09 -26.99
CA GLU A 423 7.29 -1.31 -27.15
C GLU A 423 7.85 -2.23 -26.03
N GLN A 424 9.06 -1.95 -25.55
CA GLN A 424 9.74 -2.73 -24.51
C GLN A 424 9.22 -2.47 -23.09
N ILE A 425 8.44 -1.40 -22.89
CA ILE A 425 7.84 -1.05 -21.60
C ILE A 425 6.58 -1.90 -21.42
N VAL A 426 6.58 -2.75 -20.39
CA VAL A 426 5.53 -3.73 -20.11
C VAL A 426 5.10 -3.66 -18.66
N ASP A 427 3.83 -3.96 -18.39
CA ASP A 427 3.25 -4.00 -17.04
C ASP A 427 3.35 -2.66 -16.27
N VAL A 428 3.40 -1.54 -16.99
CA VAL A 428 3.45 -0.15 -16.49
C VAL A 428 2.54 0.71 -17.36
N LEU A 429 1.73 1.59 -16.74
CA LEU A 429 0.91 2.58 -17.43
C LEU A 429 1.71 3.88 -17.61
N LEU A 430 1.90 4.30 -18.86
CA LEU A 430 2.56 5.57 -19.16
C LEU A 430 1.52 6.67 -19.28
N PHE A 431 1.68 7.73 -18.50
CA PHE A 431 0.90 8.95 -18.63
C PHE A 431 1.57 9.95 -19.56
N SER A 432 0.74 10.66 -20.32
CA SER A 432 1.20 11.81 -21.06
C SER A 432 1.81 12.83 -20.11
N VAL A 433 2.98 13.32 -20.49
CA VAL A 433 3.57 14.52 -19.89
C VAL A 433 2.99 15.78 -20.51
N ASN A 434 2.03 15.74 -21.42
CA ASN A 434 1.38 16.89 -22.08
C ASN A 434 -0.01 17.19 -21.48
N GLY A 435 -0.38 18.47 -21.42
CA GLY A 435 -1.62 18.95 -20.82
C GLY A 435 -1.39 20.04 -19.77
N GLU A 436 -2.46 20.39 -19.05
CA GLU A 436 -2.47 21.45 -18.02
C GLU A 436 -2.16 20.90 -16.62
N VAL A 437 -2.69 19.71 -16.30
CA VAL A 437 -2.54 19.06 -14.99
C VAL A 437 -1.95 17.66 -15.20
N PRO A 438 -0.94 17.24 -14.41
CA PRO A 438 -0.41 15.88 -14.45
C PRO A 438 -1.50 14.82 -14.24
N THR A 439 -1.49 13.76 -15.06
CA THR A 439 -2.57 12.77 -15.05
C THR A 439 -2.68 12.04 -13.71
N ALA A 440 -1.55 11.72 -13.06
CA ALA A 440 -1.56 11.05 -11.75
C ALA A 440 -2.21 11.92 -10.66
N HIS A 441 -1.94 13.23 -10.67
CA HIS A 441 -2.46 14.20 -9.69
C HIS A 441 -3.99 14.27 -9.70
N ARG A 442 -4.59 14.15 -10.88
CA ARG A 442 -6.05 14.19 -11.09
C ARG A 442 -6.80 13.04 -10.38
N SER A 443 -6.11 11.97 -9.95
CA SER A 443 -6.72 10.86 -9.23
C SER A 443 -6.21 10.81 -7.79
N ALA A 444 -7.04 11.31 -6.87
CA ALA A 444 -6.77 11.39 -5.45
C ALA A 444 -5.51 12.19 -5.07
N GLY A 445 -4.91 13.02 -5.95
CA GLY A 445 -3.62 13.68 -5.68
C GLY A 445 -2.42 12.75 -5.78
N GLY A 446 -2.44 11.81 -6.74
CA GLY A 446 -1.36 10.85 -6.95
C GLY A 446 -0.10 11.44 -7.59
N ASP A 447 1.03 10.76 -7.41
CA ASP A 447 2.31 11.10 -8.04
C ASP A 447 2.90 9.90 -8.82
N LEU A 448 4.17 9.98 -9.24
CA LEU A 448 4.87 8.89 -9.92
C LEU A 448 5.99 8.28 -9.06
N ASP A 449 6.02 8.53 -7.75
CA ASP A 449 7.12 8.11 -6.86
C ASP A 449 7.01 6.66 -6.35
N GLY A 450 5.98 5.98 -6.84
CA GLY A 450 5.67 4.57 -6.60
C GLY A 450 4.18 4.27 -6.49
N ASP A 451 3.32 5.26 -6.76
CA ASP A 451 1.89 5.05 -6.81
C ASP A 451 1.50 3.99 -7.85
N LYS A 452 0.46 3.23 -7.50
CA LYS A 452 -0.12 2.21 -8.37
C LYS A 452 -1.59 2.50 -8.59
N PHE A 453 -2.02 2.32 -9.83
CA PHE A 453 -3.39 2.60 -10.25
C PHE A 453 -4.10 1.29 -10.57
N PHE A 454 -5.38 1.22 -10.22
CA PHE A 454 -6.30 0.25 -10.81
C PHE A 454 -6.59 0.71 -12.23
N VAL A 455 -6.10 -0.02 -13.21
CA VAL A 455 -6.24 0.24 -14.65
C VAL A 455 -7.16 -0.82 -15.23
N CYS A 456 -8.24 -0.41 -15.89
CA CYS A 456 -9.26 -1.32 -16.42
C CYS A 456 -9.59 -0.95 -17.86
N TRP A 457 -9.64 -1.95 -18.73
CA TRP A 457 -10.01 -1.81 -20.14
C TRP A 457 -11.20 -2.71 -20.50
N ASP A 458 -11.97 -3.13 -19.48
CA ASP A 458 -13.20 -3.88 -19.64
C ASP A 458 -14.32 -2.95 -20.15
N PRO A 459 -14.91 -3.21 -21.33
CA PRO A 459 -15.91 -2.32 -21.91
C PRO A 459 -17.22 -2.27 -21.11
N GLU A 460 -17.56 -3.32 -20.35
CA GLU A 460 -18.78 -3.34 -19.52
C GLU A 460 -18.67 -2.39 -18.33
N LEU A 461 -17.45 -2.13 -17.86
CA LEU A 461 -17.16 -1.27 -16.71
C LEU A 461 -16.76 0.16 -17.11
N MET A 462 -16.79 0.49 -18.40
CA MET A 462 -16.39 1.81 -18.86
C MET A 462 -17.41 2.88 -18.40
N PRO A 463 -16.97 3.94 -17.70
CA PRO A 463 -17.85 5.06 -17.35
C PRO A 463 -18.53 5.66 -18.57
N ARG A 464 -19.80 6.03 -18.44
CA ARG A 464 -20.56 6.72 -19.50
C ARG A 464 -20.42 8.23 -19.39
N GLU A 465 -20.12 8.71 -18.18
CA GLU A 465 -19.89 10.11 -17.85
C GLU A 465 -18.48 10.27 -17.28
N THR A 466 -17.93 11.48 -17.41
CA THR A 466 -16.71 11.90 -16.75
C THR A 466 -16.98 13.16 -15.95
N VAL A 467 -16.39 13.26 -14.77
CA VAL A 467 -16.45 14.44 -13.91
C VAL A 467 -15.05 15.04 -13.83
N GLU A 468 -14.97 16.35 -13.67
CA GLU A 468 -13.70 17.03 -13.44
C GLU A 468 -13.05 16.53 -12.14
N SER A 469 -11.73 16.39 -12.15
CA SER A 469 -10.99 15.97 -10.96
C SER A 469 -11.05 17.04 -9.89
N TYR A 470 -11.04 16.63 -8.63
CA TYR A 470 -10.78 17.56 -7.54
C TYR A 470 -9.32 18.05 -7.61
N ASP A 471 -9.05 19.29 -7.23
CA ASP A 471 -7.74 19.92 -7.46
C ASP A 471 -6.63 19.39 -6.54
N TYR A 472 -6.99 18.72 -5.43
CA TYR A 472 -6.05 18.20 -4.42
C TYR A 472 -4.96 19.22 -4.05
N PRO A 473 -5.34 20.39 -3.51
CA PRO A 473 -4.38 21.44 -3.21
C PRO A 473 -3.36 20.95 -2.18
N GLY A 474 -2.08 21.27 -2.43
CA GLY A 474 -1.02 21.03 -1.46
C GLY A 474 -1.24 21.85 -0.18
N HIS A 475 -0.63 21.40 0.91
CA HIS A 475 -0.75 22.05 2.20
C HIS A 475 0.51 22.81 2.60
N GLU A 476 0.29 23.96 3.25
CA GLU A 476 1.38 24.69 3.90
C GLU A 476 1.84 23.95 5.16
N GLU A 477 3.15 23.80 5.28
CA GLU A 477 3.74 23.19 6.45
C GLU A 477 3.92 24.20 7.58
N ILE A 478 3.58 23.79 8.80
CA ILE A 478 3.82 24.60 9.99
C ILE A 478 5.32 24.64 10.27
N ALA A 479 5.90 25.84 10.20
CA ALA A 479 7.29 26.07 10.53
C ALA A 479 7.51 25.98 12.06
N CYS A 480 8.61 25.36 12.44
CA CYS A 480 9.11 25.16 13.78
C CYS A 480 10.61 25.45 13.75
N GLN A 481 11.05 26.36 14.62
CA GLN A 481 12.47 26.67 14.77
C GLN A 481 13.09 25.67 15.76
N ASN A 482 14.30 25.18 15.45
CA ASN A 482 15.09 24.28 16.31
C ASN A 482 14.32 23.01 16.71
N ILE A 483 14.06 22.13 15.74
CA ILE A 483 13.34 20.88 15.98
C ILE A 483 14.15 19.95 16.90
N GLU A 484 13.57 19.57 18.04
CA GLU A 484 14.15 18.62 18.97
C GLU A 484 13.59 17.20 18.78
N ARG A 485 14.25 16.22 19.40
CA ARG A 485 13.76 14.82 19.39
C ARG A 485 12.39 14.68 20.05
N THR A 486 12.13 15.48 21.09
CA THR A 486 10.82 15.49 21.77
C THR A 486 9.70 15.94 20.83
N ASP A 487 9.97 16.82 19.86
CA ASP A 487 8.99 17.21 18.84
C ASP A 487 8.68 16.07 17.87
N LEU A 488 9.70 15.31 17.45
CA LEU A 488 9.50 14.12 16.62
C LEU A 488 8.67 13.05 17.36
N ILE A 489 8.93 12.87 18.65
CA ILE A 489 8.16 11.97 19.52
C ILE A 489 6.70 12.45 19.64
N ARG A 490 6.47 13.74 19.90
CA ARG A 490 5.11 14.32 19.97
C ARG A 490 4.37 14.13 18.65
N ASN A 491 5.03 14.41 17.52
CA ASN A 491 4.47 14.19 16.17
C ASN A 491 4.11 12.72 15.92
N PHE A 492 4.93 11.78 16.42
CA PHE A 492 4.61 10.35 16.39
C PHE A 492 3.40 10.00 17.27
N ALA A 493 3.40 10.48 18.52
CA ALA A 493 2.38 10.17 19.52
C ALA A 493 1.00 10.74 19.17
N SER A 494 0.97 11.93 18.54
CA SER A 494 -0.26 12.64 18.19
C SER A 494 -0.90 12.16 16.89
N TYR A 495 -0.16 11.45 16.04
CA TYR A 495 -0.69 10.95 14.78
C TYR A 495 -1.90 10.08 15.01
N SER A 496 -2.91 10.21 14.17
CA SER A 496 -4.17 9.51 14.33
C SER A 496 -4.80 9.20 12.99
N ASN A 497 -5.28 7.97 12.85
CA ASN A 497 -6.12 7.59 11.71
C ASN A 497 -7.62 7.82 12.00
N VAL A 498 -7.99 8.45 13.13
CA VAL A 498 -9.39 8.66 13.52
C VAL A 498 -10.12 9.53 12.50
N GLY A 499 -9.53 10.67 12.11
CA GLY A 499 -10.14 11.55 11.11
C GLY A 499 -10.34 10.86 9.75
N ILE A 500 -9.34 10.10 9.29
CA ILE A 500 -9.45 9.26 8.09
C ILE A 500 -10.63 8.28 8.23
N ALA A 501 -10.70 7.55 9.34
CA ALA A 501 -11.74 6.56 9.58
C ALA A 501 -13.15 7.18 9.64
N GLN A 502 -13.29 8.34 10.29
CA GLN A 502 -14.54 9.10 10.34
C GLN A 502 -14.98 9.56 8.95
N CYS A 503 -14.07 10.10 8.14
CA CYS A 503 -14.36 10.49 6.75
C CYS A 503 -14.83 9.29 5.92
N VAL A 504 -14.15 8.13 6.03
CA VAL A 504 -14.58 6.91 5.33
C VAL A 504 -15.98 6.49 5.76
N GLU A 505 -16.27 6.49 7.07
CA GLU A 505 -17.58 6.08 7.59
C GLU A 505 -18.70 7.02 7.12
N LEU A 506 -18.49 8.33 7.24
CA LEU A 506 -19.48 9.32 6.84
C LEU A 506 -19.70 9.30 5.33
N PHE A 507 -18.64 9.17 4.53
CA PHE A 507 -18.78 9.03 3.09
C PHE A 507 -19.69 7.85 2.73
N MET A 508 -19.49 6.69 3.36
CA MET A 508 -20.32 5.51 3.13
C MET A 508 -21.80 5.78 3.48
N LYS A 509 -22.07 6.41 4.63
CA LYS A 509 -23.45 6.72 5.06
C LYS A 509 -24.13 7.75 4.14
N TRP A 510 -23.43 8.81 3.78
CA TRP A 510 -23.96 9.83 2.86
C TRP A 510 -24.20 9.28 1.46
N ALA A 511 -23.30 8.43 0.96
CA ALA A 511 -23.48 7.81 -0.33
C ALA A 511 -24.62 6.78 -0.36
N ASP A 512 -24.83 6.02 0.73
CA ASP A 512 -26.03 5.18 0.87
C ASP A 512 -27.30 6.03 0.78
N ALA A 513 -27.34 7.16 1.49
CA ALA A 513 -28.49 8.05 1.55
C ALA A 513 -28.79 8.76 0.24
N LYS A 514 -27.81 9.49 -0.30
CA LYS A 514 -28.01 10.44 -1.42
C LYS A 514 -27.26 10.04 -2.70
N GLY A 515 -26.43 9.00 -2.65
CA GLY A 515 -25.50 8.65 -3.73
C GLY A 515 -24.14 9.35 -3.56
N PRO A 516 -23.06 8.80 -4.14
CA PRO A 516 -21.68 9.27 -3.90
C PRO A 516 -21.33 10.59 -4.59
N ARG A 517 -22.25 11.16 -5.39
CA ARG A 517 -22.11 12.47 -6.04
C ARG A 517 -22.74 13.61 -5.25
N CYS A 518 -23.34 13.33 -4.08
CA CYS A 518 -23.94 14.39 -3.27
C CYS A 518 -22.87 15.38 -2.77
N GLU A 519 -23.29 16.61 -2.50
CA GLU A 519 -22.42 17.68 -2.03
C GLU A 519 -21.69 17.28 -0.74
N GLU A 520 -22.36 16.56 0.15
CA GLU A 520 -21.77 16.09 1.41
C GLU A 520 -20.62 15.11 1.17
N CYS A 521 -20.74 14.20 0.21
CA CYS A 521 -19.66 13.29 -0.19
C CYS A 521 -18.46 14.06 -0.77
N VAL A 522 -18.69 15.11 -1.55
CA VAL A 522 -17.62 15.97 -2.09
C VAL A 522 -16.90 16.72 -0.97
N GLN A 523 -17.62 17.31 -0.02
CA GLN A 523 -17.01 17.97 1.14
C GLN A 523 -16.25 16.97 2.03
N ILE A 524 -16.77 15.75 2.20
CA ILE A 524 -16.05 14.70 2.94
C ILE A 524 -14.75 14.29 2.23
N ASN A 525 -14.70 14.28 0.89
CA ASN A 525 -13.46 14.04 0.16
C ASN A 525 -12.38 15.09 0.47
N GLU A 526 -12.74 16.37 0.60
CA GLU A 526 -11.81 17.44 1.01
C GLU A 526 -11.21 17.14 2.39
N PHE A 527 -12.05 16.86 3.40
CA PHE A 527 -11.57 16.48 4.73
C PHE A 527 -10.74 15.19 4.70
N PHE A 528 -11.12 14.21 3.88
CA PHE A 528 -10.34 12.98 3.71
C PHE A 528 -8.93 13.30 3.18
N SER A 529 -8.81 14.17 2.17
CA SER A 529 -7.53 14.62 1.62
C SER A 529 -6.64 15.22 2.71
N HIS A 530 -7.17 16.14 3.51
CA HIS A 530 -6.44 16.78 4.61
C HIS A 530 -5.97 15.76 5.66
N ALA A 531 -6.84 14.80 6.00
CA ALA A 531 -6.54 13.77 6.98
C ALA A 531 -5.42 12.81 6.51
N VAL A 532 -5.36 12.47 5.22
CA VAL A 532 -4.31 11.60 4.64
C VAL A 532 -2.92 12.23 4.75
N ASP A 533 -2.84 13.57 4.67
CA ASP A 533 -1.59 14.30 4.85
C ASP A 533 -1.15 14.45 6.31
N GLY A 534 -1.97 13.93 7.24
CA GLY A 534 -1.71 13.89 8.67
C GLY A 534 -2.25 15.10 9.41
N GLN A 535 -3.15 15.88 8.80
CA GLN A 535 -3.77 17.02 9.47
C GLN A 535 -4.92 16.58 10.38
N PRO A 536 -5.10 17.25 11.54
CA PRO A 536 -6.30 17.08 12.32
C PRO A 536 -7.49 17.62 11.54
N VAL A 537 -8.52 16.81 11.39
CA VAL A 537 -9.78 17.19 10.73
C VAL A 537 -10.89 17.26 11.76
N LYS A 538 -11.65 18.36 11.75
CA LYS A 538 -12.86 18.52 12.54
C LYS A 538 -14.04 18.57 11.57
N ILE A 539 -14.81 17.50 11.55
CA ILE A 539 -15.96 17.38 10.65
C ILE A 539 -17.12 18.22 11.22
N PRO A 540 -17.73 19.13 10.43
CA PRO A 540 -18.89 19.91 10.84
C PRO A 540 -20.09 19.04 11.24
N ASP A 541 -20.91 19.54 12.19
CA ASP A 541 -22.05 18.81 12.76
C ASP A 541 -23.05 18.34 11.69
N PHE A 542 -23.30 19.16 10.67
CA PHE A 542 -24.23 18.81 9.60
C PHE A 542 -23.72 17.64 8.73
N LEU A 543 -22.41 17.48 8.54
CA LEU A 543 -21.82 16.31 7.86
C LEU A 543 -21.72 15.10 8.79
N ALA A 544 -21.66 15.31 10.10
CA ALA A 544 -21.61 14.25 11.09
C ALA A 544 -22.96 13.52 11.28
N LEU A 545 -24.06 14.10 10.78
CA LEU A 545 -25.43 13.60 10.93
C LEU A 545 -26.05 13.23 9.57
N PRO A 546 -25.64 12.11 8.94
CA PRO A 546 -26.29 11.63 7.73
C PRO A 546 -27.75 11.25 8.00
N PRO A 547 -28.66 11.44 7.01
CA PRO A 547 -30.07 11.11 7.19
C PRO A 547 -30.27 9.60 7.33
N GLU A 548 -31.33 9.22 8.05
CA GLU A 548 -31.76 7.82 8.08
C GLU A 548 -32.20 7.37 6.69
N VAL A 549 -31.75 6.18 6.30
CA VAL A 549 -32.04 5.59 4.99
C VAL A 549 -32.93 4.40 5.19
N ASP A 550 -34.03 4.36 4.45
CA ASP A 550 -34.89 3.18 4.39
C ASP A 550 -34.06 1.93 4.04
N ILE A 551 -34.30 0.84 4.77
CA ILE A 551 -33.47 -0.37 4.66
C ILE A 551 -33.54 -0.99 3.27
N GLN A 552 -34.68 -0.87 2.58
CA GLN A 552 -34.86 -1.38 1.23
C GLN A 552 -34.08 -0.51 0.24
N VAL A 553 -34.16 0.82 0.35
CA VAL A 553 -33.35 1.75 -0.46
C VAL A 553 -31.86 1.47 -0.30
N ARG A 554 -31.38 1.28 0.94
CA ARG A 554 -29.98 0.94 1.21
C ARG A 554 -29.61 -0.40 0.56
N LYS A 555 -30.42 -1.45 0.73
CA LYS A 555 -30.18 -2.77 0.13
C LYS A 555 -30.20 -2.73 -1.39
N ASP A 556 -31.00 -1.84 -1.99
CA ASP A 556 -31.12 -1.73 -3.44
C ASP A 556 -29.92 -1.06 -4.11
N ARG A 557 -29.08 -0.34 -3.36
CA ARG A 557 -27.80 0.17 -3.87
C ARG A 557 -26.93 -1.01 -4.35
N ILE A 558 -26.42 -0.91 -5.58
CA ILE A 558 -25.66 -1.99 -6.20
C ILE A 558 -24.48 -2.47 -5.34
N TRP A 559 -23.73 -1.57 -4.70
CA TRP A 559 -22.62 -1.95 -3.83
C TRP A 559 -23.05 -2.76 -2.60
N ASN A 560 -24.23 -2.51 -2.05
CA ASN A 560 -24.79 -3.28 -0.93
C ASN A 560 -25.34 -4.62 -1.42
N LYS A 561 -26.03 -4.65 -2.57
CA LYS A 561 -26.46 -5.89 -3.25
C LYS A 561 -25.31 -6.85 -3.49
N LEU A 562 -24.19 -6.36 -4.03
CA LEU A 562 -23.00 -7.17 -4.29
C LEU A 562 -22.42 -7.76 -2.99
N VAL A 563 -22.41 -6.99 -1.91
CA VAL A 563 -21.96 -7.46 -0.59
C VAL A 563 -22.86 -8.61 -0.11
N THR A 564 -24.18 -8.43 -0.14
CA THR A 564 -25.14 -9.49 0.24
C THR A 564 -24.98 -10.77 -0.58
N ILE A 565 -24.83 -10.66 -1.90
CA ILE A 565 -24.61 -11.84 -2.77
C ILE A 565 -23.30 -12.56 -2.38
N ALA A 566 -22.26 -11.84 -1.99
CA ALA A 566 -20.99 -12.42 -1.54
C ALA A 566 -21.12 -13.14 -0.19
N GLU A 567 -21.90 -12.58 0.75
CA GLU A 567 -22.24 -13.21 2.04
C GLU A 567 -22.99 -14.53 1.82
N GLU A 568 -24.04 -14.50 1.02
CA GLU A 568 -24.88 -15.66 0.70
C GLU A 568 -24.05 -16.80 0.10
N ARG A 569 -23.22 -16.48 -0.91
CA ARG A 569 -22.34 -17.48 -1.54
C ARG A 569 -21.41 -18.16 -0.54
N ARG A 570 -20.88 -17.40 0.43
CA ARG A 570 -20.02 -17.96 1.48
C ARG A 570 -20.80 -18.85 2.42
N ALA A 571 -22.00 -18.44 2.84
CA ALA A 571 -22.87 -19.22 3.70
C ALA A 571 -23.23 -20.56 3.06
N SER A 572 -23.62 -20.57 1.78
CA SER A 572 -23.95 -21.81 1.05
C SER A 572 -22.77 -22.77 0.95
N LYS A 573 -21.54 -22.26 0.68
CA LYS A 573 -20.34 -23.12 0.61
C LYS A 573 -19.93 -23.67 1.99
N LEU A 574 -20.12 -22.91 3.07
CA LEU A 574 -19.88 -23.41 4.42
C LEU A 574 -20.85 -24.54 4.77
N ALA A 575 -22.14 -24.36 4.48
CA ALA A 575 -23.18 -25.38 4.69
C ALA A 575 -22.92 -26.67 3.90
N ASN A 576 -22.53 -26.57 2.62
CA ASN A 576 -22.19 -27.74 1.79
C ASN A 576 -20.99 -28.52 2.34
N LYS A 577 -20.01 -27.84 2.93
CA LYS A 577 -18.85 -28.48 3.54
C LYS A 577 -19.22 -29.23 4.82
N THR A 578 -20.11 -28.66 5.63
CA THR A 578 -20.65 -29.31 6.84
C THR A 578 -21.45 -30.56 6.46
N ASN A 579 -22.28 -30.50 5.42
CA ASN A 579 -23.06 -31.64 4.94
C ASN A 579 -22.18 -32.77 4.38
N LEU A 580 -21.11 -32.45 3.65
CA LEU A 580 -20.14 -33.45 3.16
C LEU A 580 -19.30 -34.07 4.30
N ALA A 581 -18.99 -33.31 5.35
CA ALA A 581 -18.31 -33.85 6.54
C ALA A 581 -19.21 -34.79 7.34
N ILE A 582 -20.50 -34.45 7.51
CA ILE A 582 -21.50 -35.30 8.17
C ILE A 582 -21.72 -36.60 7.38
N GLN A 583 -21.69 -36.55 6.04
CA GLN A 583 -21.80 -37.75 5.19
C GLN A 583 -20.53 -38.61 5.17
N ALA A 584 -19.35 -38.02 5.41
CA ALA A 584 -18.08 -38.75 5.48
C ALA A 584 -17.82 -39.40 6.85
N GLU A 585 -18.47 -38.91 7.91
CA GLU A 585 -18.40 -39.49 9.26
C GLU A 585 -19.36 -40.69 9.46
N ASP A 586 -20.19 -41.05 8.48
CA ASP A 586 -21.04 -42.24 8.55
C ASP A 586 -20.76 -43.34 7.51
N PRO A 587 -19.59 -44.01 7.55
CA PRO A 587 -19.41 -45.31 6.89
C PRO A 587 -19.83 -46.51 7.77
N GLN A 588 -20.23 -46.32 9.04
CA GLN A 588 -20.42 -47.42 10.00
C GLN A 588 -21.87 -47.71 10.44
N LYS A 589 -22.90 -46.97 10.01
CA LYS A 589 -24.31 -47.34 10.30
C LYS A 589 -25.09 -48.02 9.16
N LYS A 590 -24.44 -48.46 8.09
CA LYS A 590 -25.09 -49.26 7.02
C LYS A 590 -24.68 -50.74 6.96
N MET A 591 -24.12 -51.28 8.04
CA MET A 591 -24.02 -52.73 8.28
C MET A 591 -24.68 -53.06 9.63
N ASN A 592 -26.01 -52.99 9.66
CA ASN A 592 -26.89 -53.71 10.58
C ASN A 592 -28.33 -53.39 10.16
N ASN A 593 -28.75 -54.01 9.07
CA ASN A 593 -30.13 -54.38 8.77
C ASN A 593 -30.14 -55.47 7.71
#